data_AF-A0A1H4BWG4-F1
#
_entry.id   AF-A0A1H4BWG4-F1
#
_cell.length_a   1.000
_cell.length_b   1.000
_cell.length_c   1.000
_cell.angle_alpha   90.00
_cell.angle_beta   90.00
_cell.angle_gamma   90.00
#
_symmetry.space_group_name_H-M   'P 1'
#
loop_
_entity.id
_entity.type
_entity.pdbx_description
1 polymer ?
#
loop_
_entity_poly.entity_id
_entity_poly.type
_entity_poly.pdbx_seq_one_letter_code
_entity_poly.pdbx_strand_id
1 'polypeptide(L)'
;MFHCMGILFYFLYHYIGISLFGDAGAKSLLNQIRKRAGLAENSNATKAELKNERRCELALEFLPSRHFDLVRWGDAKTVYANPLHGVKTILLNGAFDRVEEIECWPARTFNPNVHHVFPIPSVQIAKSNGILKQNQGY
;
A
#
# COMPACT_ATOMS: atom_id res chain seq x y z
N MET A 1 -4.19 -4.21 -20.96
CA MET A 1 -3.48 -5.03 -19.94
C MET A 1 -1.95 -4.83 -19.97
N PHE A 2 -1.30 -4.76 -21.14
CA PHE A 2 0.16 -4.55 -21.23
C PHE A 2 0.69 -3.15 -20.89
N HIS A 3 -0.17 -2.12 -20.78
CA HIS A 3 0.26 -0.79 -20.31
C HIS A 3 0.50 -0.72 -18.78
N CYS A 4 0.06 -1.71 -18.01
CA CYS A 4 0.35 -1.78 -16.56
C CYS A 4 1.76 -2.31 -16.26
N MET A 5 2.36 -3.13 -17.12
CA MET A 5 3.65 -3.76 -16.80
C MET A 5 4.85 -2.81 -16.93
N GLY A 6 4.73 -1.71 -17.69
CA GLY A 6 5.74 -0.64 -17.70
C GLY A 6 5.80 0.13 -16.36
N ILE A 7 4.72 0.10 -15.58
CA ILE A 7 4.53 0.85 -14.33
C ILE A 7 5.41 0.30 -13.20
N LEU A 8 5.66 -1.01 -13.16
CA LEU A 8 6.55 -1.67 -12.20
C LEU A 8 8.02 -1.22 -12.33
N PHE A 9 8.49 -0.99 -13.56
CA PHE A 9 9.85 -0.52 -13.78
C PHE A 9 10.03 0.91 -13.24
N TYR A 10 9.07 1.81 -13.49
CA TYR A 10 9.09 3.16 -12.92
C TYR A 10 8.99 3.17 -11.39
N PHE A 11 8.23 2.24 -10.79
CA PHE A 11 8.05 2.20 -9.34
C PHE A 11 9.22 1.61 -8.54
N LEU A 12 10.05 0.75 -9.14
CA LEU A 12 11.31 0.29 -8.51
C LEU A 12 12.32 1.45 -8.39
N TYR A 13 12.33 2.38 -9.35
CA TYR A 13 13.14 3.61 -9.30
C TYR A 13 12.53 4.72 -8.41
N HIS A 14 11.28 4.59 -7.95
CA HIS A 14 10.57 5.66 -7.25
C HIS A 14 10.85 5.74 -5.75
N TYR A 15 11.32 4.64 -5.15
CA TYR A 15 11.88 4.69 -3.79
C TYR A 15 13.21 5.43 -3.77
N ILE A 16 13.99 5.24 -4.83
CA ILE A 16 15.27 5.86 -5.08
C ILE A 16 15.07 7.37 -5.34
N GLY A 17 14.01 7.78 -6.04
CA GLY A 17 13.91 9.17 -6.49
C GLY A 17 13.73 10.27 -5.44
N ILE A 18 13.00 10.03 -4.34
CA ILE A 18 12.88 11.03 -3.26
C ILE A 18 14.18 11.11 -2.43
N SER A 19 14.98 10.05 -2.39
CA SER A 19 16.26 10.05 -1.67
C SER A 19 17.49 10.34 -2.53
N LEU A 20 17.42 10.18 -3.86
CA LEU A 20 18.59 10.23 -4.78
C LEU A 20 18.50 11.27 -5.92
N PHE A 21 17.33 11.74 -6.35
CA PHE A 21 17.22 12.68 -7.50
C PHE A 21 17.02 14.15 -7.12
N GLY A 22 16.84 14.46 -5.84
CA GLY A 22 16.40 15.78 -5.41
C GLY A 22 14.98 16.12 -5.88
N ASP A 23 14.48 17.28 -5.46
CA ASP A 23 13.07 17.68 -5.60
C ASP A 23 12.58 17.73 -7.07
N ALA A 24 13.43 18.15 -8.01
CA ALA A 24 13.04 18.32 -9.43
C ALA A 24 12.78 16.99 -10.16
N GLY A 25 13.58 15.96 -9.92
CA GLY A 25 13.40 14.65 -10.56
C GLY A 25 12.15 13.95 -10.06
N ALA A 26 11.88 14.03 -8.75
CA ALA A 26 10.67 13.48 -8.16
C ALA A 26 9.39 14.16 -8.71
N LYS A 27 9.40 15.49 -8.85
CA LYS A 27 8.29 16.25 -9.46
C LYS A 27 7.99 15.80 -10.89
N SER A 28 9.03 15.66 -11.72
CA SER A 28 8.87 15.20 -13.10
C SER A 28 8.22 13.82 -13.18
N LEU A 29 8.69 12.86 -12.39
CA LEU A 29 8.16 11.50 -12.39
C LEU A 29 6.70 11.44 -11.88
N LEU A 30 6.38 12.17 -10.81
CA LEU A 30 5.01 12.24 -10.29
C LEU A 30 4.07 12.95 -11.28
N ASN A 31 4.53 14.00 -11.96
CA ASN A 31 3.75 14.66 -13.01
C ASN A 31 3.48 13.74 -14.19
N GLN A 32 4.40 12.86 -14.58
CA GLN A 32 4.14 11.86 -15.62
C GLN A 32 3.02 10.88 -15.24
N ILE A 33 2.99 10.46 -13.96
CA ILE A 33 1.91 9.64 -13.41
C ILE A 33 0.58 10.40 -13.47
N ARG A 34 0.55 11.61 -12.92
CA ARG A 34 -0.63 12.48 -12.89
C ARG A 34 -1.19 12.76 -14.29
N LYS A 35 -0.31 13.07 -15.25
CA LYS A 35 -0.66 13.28 -16.65
C LYS A 35 -1.35 12.05 -17.25
N ARG A 36 -0.81 10.85 -17.02
CA ARG A 36 -1.43 9.60 -17.48
C ARG A 36 -2.82 9.40 -16.87
N ALA A 37 -2.98 9.76 -15.60
CA ALA A 37 -4.25 9.68 -14.89
C ALA A 37 -5.24 10.81 -15.27
N GLY A 38 -4.88 11.73 -16.17
CA GLY A 38 -5.72 12.87 -16.58
C GLY A 38 -5.76 14.01 -15.56
N LEU A 39 -4.80 14.07 -14.64
CA LEU A 39 -4.67 15.11 -13.61
C LEU A 39 -3.67 16.20 -14.03
N ALA A 40 -3.79 17.38 -13.43
CA ALA A 40 -2.86 18.48 -13.66
C ALA A 40 -1.42 18.14 -13.22
N GLU A 41 -0.43 18.55 -14.01
CA GLU A 41 1.00 18.33 -13.77
C GLU A 41 1.59 19.33 -12.74
N ASN A 42 0.98 19.41 -11.56
CA ASN A 42 1.31 20.37 -10.50
C ASN A 42 1.86 19.71 -9.21
N SER A 43 2.60 18.61 -9.35
CA SER A 43 3.17 17.88 -8.22
C SER A 43 4.13 18.72 -7.39
N ASN A 44 4.02 18.62 -6.06
CA ASN A 44 4.96 19.21 -5.11
C ASN A 44 6.00 18.19 -4.64
N ALA A 45 5.94 16.95 -5.13
CA ALA A 45 6.82 15.84 -4.79
C ALA A 45 7.00 15.57 -3.30
N THR A 46 5.96 15.83 -2.52
CA THR A 46 6.00 15.53 -1.08
C THR A 46 5.95 14.04 -0.83
N LYS A 47 6.45 13.59 0.33
CA LYS A 47 6.34 12.19 0.74
C LYS A 47 4.88 11.73 0.82
N ALA A 48 3.99 12.60 1.28
CA ALA A 48 2.56 12.31 1.38
C ALA A 48 1.94 12.10 -0.02
N GLU A 49 2.29 12.96 -0.97
CA GLU A 49 1.85 12.83 -2.37
C GLU A 49 2.35 11.53 -3.00
N LEU A 50 3.62 11.19 -2.84
CA LEU A 50 4.17 9.89 -3.28
C LEU A 50 3.37 8.71 -2.70
N LYS A 51 3.10 8.73 -1.39
CA LYS A 51 2.33 7.66 -0.71
C LYS A 51 0.91 7.55 -1.27
N ASN A 52 0.32 8.68 -1.67
CA ASN A 52 -1.02 8.72 -2.26
C ASN A 52 -1.03 8.22 -3.71
N GLU A 53 -0.16 8.74 -4.58
CA GLU A 53 -0.07 8.33 -5.99
C GLU A 53 0.21 6.83 -6.08
N ARG A 54 1.13 6.28 -5.26
CA ARG A 54 1.35 4.83 -5.19
C ARG A 54 0.13 4.02 -4.79
N ARG A 55 -0.68 4.54 -3.85
CA ARG A 55 -1.89 3.86 -3.39
C ARG A 55 -2.93 3.82 -4.51
N CYS A 56 -3.08 4.90 -5.27
CA CYS A 56 -4.05 5.00 -6.36
C CYS A 56 -3.62 4.17 -7.57
N GLU A 57 -2.38 4.34 -8.02
CA GLU A 57 -1.86 3.70 -9.24
C GLU A 57 -1.75 2.18 -9.10
N LEU A 58 -1.38 1.69 -7.92
CA LEU A 58 -1.16 0.26 -7.66
C LEU A 58 -2.34 -0.39 -6.91
N ALA A 59 -3.51 0.26 -6.93
CA ALA A 59 -4.71 -0.29 -6.30
C ALA A 59 -5.13 -1.58 -7.02
N LEU A 60 -5.41 -2.63 -6.25
CA LEU A 60 -5.87 -3.94 -6.75
C LEU A 60 -4.91 -4.66 -7.72
N GLU A 61 -3.63 -4.28 -7.74
CA GLU A 61 -2.64 -5.01 -8.54
C GLU A 61 -2.21 -6.34 -7.90
N PHE A 62 -1.69 -7.25 -8.72
CA PHE A 62 -1.18 -8.56 -8.28
C PHE A 62 0.12 -8.36 -7.47
N LEU A 63 0.19 -8.98 -6.27
CA LEU A 63 1.12 -8.74 -5.15
C LEU A 63 0.67 -7.61 -4.20
N PRO A 64 0.84 -7.77 -2.87
CA PRO A 64 0.29 -6.81 -1.90
C PRO A 64 1.16 -5.55 -1.78
N SER A 65 1.21 -4.77 -2.86
CA SER A 65 1.95 -3.50 -2.99
C SER A 65 1.68 -2.59 -1.80
N ARG A 66 0.40 -2.46 -1.40
CA ARG A 66 -0.01 -1.62 -0.27
C ARG A 66 0.51 -2.11 1.08
N HIS A 67 0.50 -3.42 1.33
CA HIS A 67 1.00 -3.95 2.61
C HIS A 67 2.50 -3.68 2.75
N PHE A 68 3.28 -4.03 1.72
CA PHE A 68 4.71 -3.80 1.72
C PHE A 68 5.04 -2.32 1.89
N ASP A 69 4.33 -1.44 1.18
CA ASP A 69 4.43 0.01 1.29
C ASP A 69 4.20 0.53 2.71
N LEU A 70 3.17 0.06 3.40
CA LEU A 70 2.90 0.45 4.77
C LEU A 70 3.95 -0.04 5.76
N VAL A 71 4.45 -1.27 5.58
CA VAL A 71 5.46 -1.86 6.47
C VAL A 71 6.80 -1.13 6.31
N ARG A 72 7.29 -0.98 5.08
CA ARG A 72 8.57 -0.33 4.78
C ARG A 72 8.62 1.17 5.11
N TRP A 73 7.45 1.83 5.17
CA TRP A 73 7.34 3.22 5.62
C TRP A 73 7.09 3.36 7.13
N GLY A 74 6.84 2.27 7.85
CA GLY A 74 6.49 2.30 9.28
C GLY A 74 5.06 2.76 9.58
N ASP A 75 4.22 2.95 8.56
CA ASP A 75 2.84 3.43 8.71
C ASP A 75 1.86 2.33 9.10
N ALA A 76 2.24 1.05 8.95
CA ALA A 76 1.35 -0.10 9.12
C ALA A 76 0.62 -0.12 10.46
N LYS A 77 1.31 0.18 11.58
CA LYS A 77 0.69 0.22 12.91
C LYS A 77 -0.46 1.23 12.97
N THR A 78 -0.21 2.45 12.50
CA THR A 78 -1.20 3.54 12.52
C THR A 78 -2.36 3.25 11.57
N VAL A 79 -2.06 2.78 10.35
CA VAL A 79 -3.11 2.55 9.34
C VAL A 79 -3.98 1.35 9.71
N TYR A 80 -3.41 0.27 10.22
CA TYR A 80 -4.17 -0.92 10.60
C TYR A 80 -4.97 -0.76 11.88
N ALA A 81 -4.62 0.19 12.75
CA ALA A 81 -5.39 0.53 13.95
C ALA A 81 -6.75 1.21 13.65
N ASN A 82 -7.06 1.52 12.38
CA ASN A 82 -8.35 2.05 11.98
C ASN A 82 -9.23 0.95 11.35
N PRO A 83 -10.54 0.92 11.62
CA PRO A 83 -11.48 0.05 10.92
C PRO A 83 -11.51 0.36 9.41
N LEU A 84 -11.85 -0.66 8.62
CA LEU A 84 -12.15 -0.47 7.20
C LEU A 84 -13.64 -0.25 7.04
N HIS A 85 -13.97 0.79 6.28
CA HIS A 85 -15.34 1.19 6.05
C HIS A 85 -15.77 0.88 4.61
N GLY A 86 -17.07 0.72 4.45
CA GLY A 86 -17.76 0.66 3.17
C GLY A 86 -19.03 1.48 3.26
N VAL A 87 -19.86 1.34 2.23
CA VAL A 87 -21.12 2.08 2.13
C VAL A 87 -22.27 1.10 1.96
N LYS A 88 -23.37 1.34 2.70
CA LYS A 88 -24.62 0.60 2.59
C LYS A 88 -25.70 1.52 2.03
N THR A 89 -26.27 1.14 0.90
CA THR A 89 -27.43 1.84 0.33
C THR A 89 -28.69 1.43 1.08
N ILE A 90 -29.44 2.42 1.56
CA ILE A 90 -30.76 2.24 2.17
C ILE A 90 -31.81 2.62 1.14
N LEU A 91 -32.80 1.74 0.99
CA LEU A 91 -33.93 1.94 0.11
C LEU A 91 -35.20 2.18 0.93
N LEU A 92 -35.99 3.16 0.54
CA LEU A 92 -37.33 3.40 1.08
C LEU A 92 -38.34 3.10 -0.01
N ASN A 93 -39.27 2.17 0.26
CA ASN A 93 -40.29 1.74 -0.70
C ASN A 93 -39.72 1.32 -2.08
N GLY A 94 -38.54 0.68 -2.08
CA GLY A 94 -37.86 0.25 -3.31
C GLY A 94 -37.14 1.36 -4.09
N ALA A 95 -37.18 2.60 -3.62
CA ALA A 95 -36.42 3.72 -4.19
C ALA A 95 -35.16 4.02 -3.37
N PHE A 96 -34.13 4.55 -4.02
CA PHE A 96 -32.95 5.08 -3.32
C PHE A 96 -33.39 6.17 -2.34
N ASP A 97 -32.95 6.05 -1.09
CA ASP A 97 -33.18 7.05 -0.06
C ASP A 97 -31.85 7.70 0.34
N ARG A 98 -30.92 6.90 0.88
CA ARG A 98 -29.62 7.40 1.35
C ARG A 98 -28.54 6.33 1.37
N VAL A 99 -27.33 6.76 1.67
CA VAL A 99 -26.17 5.90 1.92
C VAL A 99 -25.71 6.10 3.36
N GLU A 100 -25.41 5.00 4.03
CA GLU A 100 -24.81 5.00 5.36
C GLU A 100 -23.40 4.39 5.28
N GLU A 101 -22.43 5.03 5.92
CA GLU A 101 -21.10 4.44 6.10
C GLU A 101 -21.20 3.30 7.12
N ILE A 102 -20.62 2.15 6.77
CA ILE A 102 -20.61 0.97 7.63
C ILE A 102 -19.18 0.51 7.87
N GLU A 103 -18.92 0.00 9.06
CA GLU A 103 -17.70 -0.76 9.31
C GLU A 103 -17.82 -2.12 8.61
N CYS A 104 -16.94 -2.38 7.64
CA CYS A 104 -16.83 -3.66 6.96
C CYS A 104 -15.91 -4.61 7.72
N TRP A 105 -14.83 -4.08 8.28
CA TRP A 105 -13.85 -4.85 9.04
C TRP A 105 -13.32 -4.05 10.23
N PRO A 106 -13.20 -4.66 11.41
CA PRO A 106 -12.67 -3.99 12.59
C PRO A 106 -11.20 -3.62 12.42
N ALA A 107 -10.76 -2.70 13.27
CA ALA A 107 -9.34 -2.37 13.42
C ALA A 107 -8.50 -3.61 13.73
N ARG A 108 -7.28 -3.63 13.20
CA ARG A 108 -6.32 -4.73 13.36
C ARG A 108 -5.12 -4.28 14.19
N THR A 109 -4.62 -5.17 15.04
CA THR A 109 -3.38 -4.94 15.78
C THR A 109 -2.17 -5.30 14.94
N PHE A 110 -1.22 -4.38 14.83
CA PHE A 110 0.06 -4.63 14.14
C PHE A 110 1.24 -4.33 15.06
N ASN A 111 2.06 -5.34 15.33
CA ASN A 111 3.30 -5.19 16.08
C ASN A 111 4.47 -5.00 15.10
N PRO A 112 5.04 -3.78 14.96
CA PRO A 112 6.12 -3.54 14.02
C PRO A 112 7.39 -4.33 14.33
N ASN A 113 7.58 -4.82 15.56
CA ASN A 113 8.74 -5.62 15.93
C ASN A 113 8.64 -7.09 15.49
N VAL A 114 7.46 -7.54 15.06
CA VAL A 114 7.19 -8.96 14.73
C VAL A 114 6.54 -9.09 13.34
N HIS A 115 5.47 -8.34 13.08
CA HIS A 115 4.62 -8.49 11.88
C HIS A 115 5.22 -7.88 10.60
N HIS A 116 6.49 -7.45 10.60
CA HIS A 116 7.19 -6.98 9.41
C HIS A 116 7.78 -8.13 8.58
N VAL A 117 7.80 -9.35 9.12
CA VAL A 117 8.19 -10.60 8.44
C VAL A 117 7.17 -11.70 8.70
N PHE A 118 7.05 -12.65 7.78
CA PHE A 118 6.24 -13.85 7.98
C PHE A 118 6.95 -14.88 8.88
N PRO A 119 6.23 -15.70 9.66
CA PRO A 119 6.82 -16.82 10.36
C PRO A 119 7.38 -17.84 9.36
N ILE A 120 8.56 -18.37 9.65
CA ILE A 120 9.10 -19.49 8.89
C ILE A 120 8.26 -20.74 9.23
N PRO A 121 7.74 -21.49 8.24
CA PRO A 121 6.95 -22.68 8.51
C PRO A 121 7.73 -23.70 9.37
N SER A 122 7.12 -24.19 10.45
CA SER A 122 7.77 -25.10 11.40
C SER A 122 8.31 -26.38 10.74
N VAL A 123 7.61 -26.90 9.73
CA VAL A 123 8.05 -28.04 8.92
C VAL A 123 9.38 -27.78 8.22
N GLN A 124 9.65 -26.54 7.78
CA GLN A 124 10.92 -26.19 7.13
C GLN A 124 12.05 -26.10 8.16
N ILE A 125 11.76 -25.56 9.35
CA ILE A 125 12.72 -25.54 10.46
C ILE A 125 13.11 -26.98 10.84
N ALA A 126 12.13 -27.87 11.01
CA ALA A 126 12.36 -29.27 11.31
C ALA A 126 13.17 -29.98 10.22
N LYS A 127 12.81 -29.82 8.94
CA LYS A 127 13.54 -30.40 7.80
C LYS A 127 14.97 -29.90 7.68
N SER A 128 15.25 -28.67 8.12
CA SER A 128 16.60 -28.11 8.11
C SER A 128 17.50 -28.62 9.24
N ASN A 129 17.02 -29.55 10.09
CA ASN A 129 17.70 -30.01 11.30
C ASN A 129 18.15 -28.84 12.19
N GLY A 130 17.33 -27.78 12.26
CA GLY A 130 17.61 -26.61 13.07
C GLY A 130 18.62 -25.62 12.48
N ILE A 131 19.03 -25.76 11.20
CA ILE A 131 19.83 -24.73 10.50
C ILE A 131 19.02 -23.45 10.31
N LEU A 132 17.76 -23.58 9.86
CA LEU A 132 16.84 -22.45 9.82
C LEU A 132 16.40 -22.10 11.25
N LYS A 133 16.62 -20.85 11.66
CA LYS A 133 16.14 -20.31 12.93
C LYS A 133 14.93 -19.43 12.67
N GLN A 134 13.96 -19.48 13.58
CA GLN A 134 12.74 -18.66 13.48
C GLN A 134 13.07 -17.16 13.58
N ASN A 135 12.25 -16.35 12.93
CA ASN A 135 12.29 -14.89 13.04
C ASN A 135 11.96 -14.44 14.47
N GLN A 136 12.57 -13.34 14.92
CA GLN A 136 12.35 -12.83 16.26
C GLN A 136 10.85 -12.54 16.53
N GLY A 137 10.33 -13.10 17.63
CA GLY A 137 8.95 -12.90 18.06
C GLY A 137 7.92 -13.91 17.51
N TYR A 138 8.35 -14.90 16.74
CA TYR A 138 7.54 -16.04 16.28
C TYR A 138 7.99 -17.37 16.88
#